data_AF-A0A931XAY2-F1
#
_entry.id   AF-A0A931XAY2-F1
#
_cell.length_a   1.000
_cell.length_b   1.000
_cell.length_c   1.000
_cell.angle_alpha   90.00
_cell.angle_beta   90.00
_cell.angle_gamma   90.00
#
_symmetry.space_group_name_H-M   'P 1'
#
loop_
_entity.id
_entity.type
_entity.pdbx_description
1 polymer ?
#
loop_
_entity_poly.entity_id
_entity_poly.type
_entity_poly.pdbx_seq_one_letter_code
_entity_poly.pdbx_strand_id
1 'polypeptide(L)'
;MALSKKLFIGACLTFILLTQNVLANSGSRSMTAGEATGKQYFEGSIRFENDGPSCISCHSVNNAQVANGGLYAKDLTDVYTRMGEGVSAWLMAPSFPAMMTSYQNNPLTEKERKSLAEFLKYVNDTKSGQNASKGYDTMLMAGIGGFFGILVLIGLIWFKRKRNMVKEDIFSRQSKAWDAKH
;
A
#
# COMPACT_ATOMS: atom_id res chain seq x y z
N MET A 1 -11.74 -39.81 -4.67
CA MET A 1 -12.30 -38.69 -3.87
C MET A 1 -11.44 -38.28 -2.65
N ALA A 2 -10.43 -39.06 -2.24
CA ALA A 2 -9.59 -38.76 -1.07
C ALA A 2 -8.33 -37.93 -1.37
N LEU A 3 -7.89 -37.84 -2.63
CA LEU A 3 -6.65 -37.14 -3.00
C LEU A 3 -6.78 -35.61 -3.08
N SER A 4 -7.96 -35.07 -3.43
CA SER A 4 -8.17 -33.62 -3.59
C SER A 4 -8.34 -32.87 -2.26
N LYS A 5 -8.72 -33.56 -1.18
CA LYS A 5 -8.86 -32.94 0.16
C LYS A 5 -7.51 -32.65 0.83
N LYS A 6 -6.49 -33.46 0.56
CA LYS A 6 -5.15 -33.28 1.16
C LYS A 6 -4.39 -32.09 0.56
N LEU A 7 -4.63 -31.77 -0.72
CA LEU A 7 -3.99 -30.65 -1.41
C LEU A 7 -4.55 -29.28 -0.96
N PHE A 8 -5.84 -29.22 -0.63
CA PHE A 8 -6.49 -28.00 -0.13
C PHE A 8 -6.07 -27.61 1.30
N ILE A 9 -5.81 -28.59 2.17
CA ILE A 9 -5.37 -28.35 3.55
C ILE A 9 -3.90 -27.91 3.57
N GLY A 10 -3.06 -28.44 2.69
CA GLY A 10 -1.64 -28.08 2.58
C GLY A 10 -1.40 -26.64 2.11
N ALA A 11 -2.24 -26.11 1.20
CA ALA A 11 -2.11 -24.75 0.68
C ALA A 11 -2.53 -23.66 1.69
N CYS A 12 -3.44 -23.98 2.63
CA CYS A 12 -3.82 -23.05 3.70
C CYS A 12 -2.76 -22.96 4.80
N LEU A 13 -2.10 -24.08 5.14
CA LEU A 13 -1.06 -24.09 6.19
C LEU A 13 0.21 -23.33 5.76
N THR A 14 0.60 -23.40 4.49
CA THR A 14 1.77 -22.67 3.98
C THR A 14 1.50 -21.16 3.88
N PHE A 15 0.28 -20.74 3.56
CA PHE A 15 -0.10 -19.32 3.56
C PHE A 15 -0.10 -18.72 4.97
N ILE A 16 -0.54 -19.48 5.98
CA ILE A 16 -0.49 -19.05 7.39
C ILE A 16 0.95 -18.94 7.90
N LEU A 17 1.83 -19.89 7.56
CA LEU A 17 3.25 -19.87 7.94
C LEU A 17 4.05 -18.74 7.25
N LEU A 18 3.67 -18.33 6.03
CA LEU A 18 4.29 -17.19 5.34
C LEU A 18 3.93 -15.84 5.99
N THR A 19 2.77 -15.71 6.63
CA THR A 19 2.35 -14.45 7.26
C THR A 19 3.03 -14.14 8.59
N GLN A 20 3.54 -15.15 9.31
CA GLN A 20 4.15 -14.91 10.63
C GLN A 20 5.56 -14.29 10.56
N ASN A 21 6.27 -14.46 9.44
CA ASN A 21 7.61 -13.88 9.26
C ASN A 21 7.61 -12.40 8.83
N VAL A 22 6.44 -11.82 8.51
CA VAL A 22 6.34 -10.43 8.05
C VAL A 22 6.27 -9.41 9.22
N LEU A 23 5.99 -9.87 10.45
CA LEU A 23 5.81 -8.99 11.61
C LEU A 23 7.10 -8.70 12.40
N ALA A 24 8.23 -9.34 12.05
CA ALA A 24 9.40 -9.38 12.90
C ALA A 24 10.67 -8.82 12.25
N ASN A 25 10.63 -7.61 11.67
CA ASN A 25 11.83 -6.76 11.59
C ASN A 25 11.48 -5.31 11.20
N SER A 26 11.09 -4.47 12.17
CA SER A 26 11.17 -3.01 11.97
C SER A 26 12.47 -2.55 12.59
N GLY A 27 13.54 -2.56 11.80
CA GLY A 27 14.88 -2.10 12.18
C GLY A 27 14.98 -0.57 12.33
N SER A 28 14.05 0.05 13.06
CA SER A 28 14.08 1.48 13.36
C SER A 28 14.16 1.71 14.86
N ARG A 29 15.05 2.61 15.29
CA ARG A 29 15.07 3.11 16.66
C ARG A 29 13.72 3.74 17.03
N SER A 30 13.39 3.74 18.33
CA SER A 30 12.22 4.47 18.84
C SER A 30 12.33 5.97 18.52
N MET A 31 11.18 6.58 18.21
CA MET A 31 11.06 8.02 18.04
C MET A 31 11.24 8.75 19.38
N THR A 32 11.84 9.93 19.35
CA THR A 32 11.78 10.91 20.45
C THR A 32 10.41 11.58 20.50
N ALA A 33 10.10 12.28 21.60
CA ALA A 33 8.85 13.01 21.73
C ALA A 33 8.65 14.08 20.63
N GLY A 34 9.72 14.74 20.21
CA GLY A 34 9.69 15.73 19.14
C GLY A 34 9.47 15.10 17.75
N GLU A 35 10.11 13.97 17.47
CA GLU A 35 9.90 13.18 16.24
C GLU A 35 8.47 12.64 16.16
N ALA A 36 7.91 12.15 17.27
CA ALA A 36 6.53 11.68 17.33
C ALA A 36 5.52 12.82 17.13
N THR A 37 5.79 14.00 17.71
CA THR A 37 4.96 15.19 17.49
C THR A 37 5.04 15.65 16.03
N GLY A 38 6.24 15.66 15.44
CA GLY A 38 6.44 15.98 14.02
C GLY A 38 5.70 15.01 13.09
N LYS A 39 5.70 13.71 13.41
CA LYS A 39 4.91 12.71 12.70
C LYS A 39 3.41 13.04 12.74
N GLN A 40 2.89 13.38 13.91
CA GLN A 40 1.47 13.72 14.07
C GLN A 40 1.08 14.96 13.25
N TYR A 41 1.93 15.99 13.21
CA TYR A 41 1.73 17.15 12.34
C TYR A 41 1.78 16.76 10.85
N PHE A 42 2.75 15.93 10.47
CA PHE A 42 2.90 15.47 9.08
C PHE A 42 1.65 14.74 8.59
N GLU A 43 1.14 13.80 9.39
CA GLU A 43 -0.06 13.01 9.09
C GLU A 43 -1.36 13.81 9.21
N GLY A 44 -1.34 14.96 9.91
CA GLY A 44 -2.55 15.69 10.26
C GLY A 44 -3.37 15.04 11.38
N SER A 45 -2.75 14.16 12.18
CA SER A 45 -3.35 13.63 13.42
C SER A 45 -3.56 14.75 14.45
N ILE A 46 -2.68 15.75 14.44
CA ILE A 46 -2.87 17.02 15.14
C ILE A 46 -2.92 18.15 14.11
N ARG A 47 -3.79 19.13 14.35
CA ARG A 47 -3.90 20.32 13.50
C ARG A 47 -2.74 21.27 13.81
N PHE A 48 -2.28 21.99 12.81
CA PHE A 48 -1.40 23.14 13.03
C PHE A 48 -2.17 24.27 13.73
N GLU A 49 -1.45 25.08 14.50
CA GLU A 49 -1.99 26.18 15.30
C GLU A 49 -2.71 27.21 14.43
N ASN A 50 -2.18 27.48 13.23
CA ASN A 50 -2.77 28.39 12.26
C ASN A 50 -3.59 27.67 11.18
N ASP A 51 -4.09 26.46 11.43
CA ASP A 51 -4.98 25.70 10.51
C ASP A 51 -4.39 25.44 9.10
N GLY A 52 -3.06 25.32 9.01
CA GLY A 52 -2.39 24.89 7.78
C GLY A 52 -2.78 23.46 7.35
N PRO A 53 -2.65 23.11 6.05
CA PRO A 53 -2.91 21.75 5.58
C PRO A 53 -1.83 20.78 6.03
N SER A 54 -2.18 19.54 6.36
CA SER A 54 -1.20 18.50 6.71
C SER A 54 -0.28 18.15 5.55
N CYS A 55 0.99 17.85 5.83
CA CYS A 55 2.00 17.58 4.81
C CYS A 55 1.66 16.32 3.97
N ILE A 56 1.07 15.31 4.62
CA ILE A 56 0.69 14.04 4.01
C ILE A 56 -0.33 14.19 2.87
N SER A 57 -1.09 15.29 2.83
CA SER A 57 -2.07 15.55 1.77
C SER A 57 -1.43 15.64 0.38
N CYS A 58 -0.19 16.16 0.33
CA CYS A 58 0.54 16.35 -0.92
C CYS A 58 1.77 15.46 -1.04
N HIS A 59 2.41 15.11 0.08
CA HIS A 59 3.70 14.43 0.12
C HIS A 59 3.63 13.03 0.69
N SER A 60 4.51 12.15 0.20
CA SER A 60 4.80 10.84 0.77
C SER A 60 6.13 10.82 1.52
N VAL A 61 6.25 9.87 2.45
CA VAL A 61 7.49 9.50 3.14
C VAL A 61 7.59 7.98 3.27
N ASN A 62 8.79 7.45 3.14
CA ASN A 62 9.08 6.04 3.35
C ASN A 62 9.28 5.77 4.85
N ASN A 63 8.19 5.48 5.55
CA ASN A 63 8.21 5.13 6.96
C ASN A 63 7.06 4.16 7.28
N ALA A 64 7.33 3.03 7.94
CA ALA A 64 6.30 2.02 8.20
C ALA A 64 5.23 2.49 9.21
N GLN A 65 5.54 3.48 10.05
CA GLN A 65 4.60 4.03 11.01
C GLN A 65 3.68 5.11 10.41
N VAL A 66 3.90 5.51 9.14
CA VAL A 66 3.16 6.58 8.46
C VAL A 66 2.33 6.00 7.33
N ALA A 67 1.08 6.43 7.23
CA ALA A 67 0.22 6.05 6.11
C ALA A 67 0.82 6.54 4.78
N ASN A 68 0.54 5.82 3.69
CA ASN A 68 0.94 6.27 2.36
C ASN A 68 0.32 7.65 2.09
N GLY A 69 1.17 8.66 1.88
CA GLY A 69 0.75 10.03 1.64
C GLY A 69 0.42 10.33 0.18
N GLY A 70 0.25 11.62 -0.10
CA GLY A 70 -0.07 12.14 -1.42
C GLY A 70 1.08 11.95 -2.42
N LEU A 71 0.71 11.70 -3.68
CA LEU A 71 1.62 11.63 -4.83
C LEU A 71 1.59 12.91 -5.68
N TYR A 72 0.97 13.98 -5.16
CA TYR A 72 0.86 15.27 -5.85
C TYR A 72 2.16 16.07 -5.83
N ALA A 73 3.02 15.84 -4.82
CA ALA A 73 4.30 16.51 -4.67
C ALA A 73 5.44 15.51 -4.46
N LYS A 74 6.68 16.02 -4.38
CA LYS A 74 7.89 15.19 -4.29
C LYS A 74 7.96 14.45 -2.96
N ASP A 75 8.42 13.20 -3.01
CA ASP A 75 8.67 12.40 -1.82
C ASP A 75 9.72 13.07 -0.90
N LEU A 76 9.41 13.12 0.39
CA LEU A 76 10.18 13.82 1.41
C LEU A 76 11.14 12.91 2.18
N THR A 77 11.24 11.62 1.86
CA THR A 77 12.13 10.66 2.55
C THR A 77 13.57 11.16 2.61
N ASP A 78 14.06 11.73 1.51
CA ASP A 78 15.44 12.20 1.38
C ASP A 78 15.60 13.71 1.58
N VAL A 79 14.55 14.40 2.03
CA VAL A 79 14.58 15.88 2.12
C VAL A 79 15.68 16.36 3.06
N TYR A 80 15.92 15.64 4.17
CA TYR A 80 16.94 15.98 5.14
C TYR A 80 18.36 15.77 4.59
N THR A 81 18.58 14.80 3.70
CA THR A 81 19.87 14.65 3.00
C THR A 81 20.17 15.86 2.11
N ARG A 82 19.13 16.47 1.51
CA ARG A 82 19.29 17.59 0.56
C ARG A 82 19.46 18.94 1.25
N MET A 83 18.78 19.15 2.38
CA MET A 83 18.69 20.47 3.03
C MET A 83 19.27 20.50 4.45
N GLY A 84 19.50 19.35 5.09
CA GLY A 84 20.00 19.26 6.46
C GLY A 84 19.11 20.02 7.45
N GLU A 85 19.73 20.74 8.38
CA GLU A 85 19.01 21.56 9.37
C GLU A 85 18.27 22.75 8.73
N GLY A 86 18.62 23.13 7.50
CA GLY A 86 17.95 24.18 6.74
C GLY A 86 16.50 23.88 6.39
N VAL A 87 16.02 22.64 6.55
CA VAL A 87 14.62 22.25 6.33
C VAL A 87 13.67 23.10 7.16
N SER A 88 13.98 23.35 8.44
CA SER A 88 13.09 24.14 9.32
C SER A 88 12.95 25.59 8.84
N ALA A 89 14.05 26.19 8.38
CA ALA A 89 14.04 27.55 7.84
C ALA A 89 13.32 27.60 6.48
N TRP A 90 13.52 26.58 5.64
CA TRP A 90 12.86 26.49 4.33
C TRP A 90 11.33 26.38 4.45
N LEU A 91 10.82 25.68 5.47
CA LEU A 91 9.39 25.58 5.75
C LEU A 91 8.73 26.93 6.08
N MET A 92 9.50 27.94 6.49
CA MET A 92 8.98 29.28 6.74
C MET A 92 8.60 30.01 5.45
N ALA A 93 9.32 29.74 4.35
CA ALA A 93 9.12 30.42 3.07
C ALA A 93 9.45 29.44 1.91
N PRO A 94 8.57 28.46 1.63
CA PRO A 94 8.82 27.49 0.58
C PRO A 94 8.78 28.15 -0.81
N SER A 95 9.75 27.82 -1.66
CA SER A 95 9.90 28.40 -3.00
C SER A 95 8.95 27.80 -4.06
N PHE A 96 8.07 26.88 -3.67
CA PHE A 96 7.11 26.24 -4.58
C PHE A 96 5.75 26.94 -4.49
N PRO A 97 5.21 27.52 -5.59
CA PRO A 97 3.99 28.32 -5.56
C PRO A 97 2.79 27.61 -4.92
N ALA A 98 2.55 26.33 -5.23
CA ALA A 98 1.44 25.57 -4.67
C ALA A 98 1.52 25.43 -3.14
N MET A 99 2.72 25.17 -2.61
CA MET A 99 2.94 25.09 -1.17
C MET A 99 2.86 26.49 -0.52
N MET A 100 3.47 27.49 -1.15
CA MET A 100 3.44 28.88 -0.68
C MET A 100 2.00 29.39 -0.52
N THR A 101 1.16 29.21 -1.53
CA THR A 101 -0.27 29.60 -1.48
C THR A 101 -1.02 28.84 -0.39
N SER A 102 -0.69 27.57 -0.16
CA SER A 102 -1.35 26.74 0.86
C SER A 102 -1.09 27.23 2.29
N TYR A 103 0.06 27.85 2.54
CA TYR A 103 0.47 28.35 3.86
C TYR A 103 0.43 29.89 3.98
N GLN A 104 0.04 30.61 2.91
CA GLN A 104 0.10 32.08 2.85
C GLN A 104 -0.67 32.76 4.00
N ASN A 105 -1.87 32.26 4.32
CA ASN A 105 -2.71 32.78 5.41
C ASN A 105 -2.62 31.95 6.69
N ASN A 106 -1.91 30.82 6.63
CA ASN A 106 -1.90 29.79 7.67
C ASN A 106 -0.44 29.38 7.97
N PRO A 107 0.45 30.29 8.38
CA PRO A 107 1.88 30.03 8.48
C PRO A 107 2.20 29.02 9.59
N LEU A 108 3.27 28.23 9.42
CA LEU A 108 3.74 27.30 10.45
C LEU A 108 4.52 28.04 11.54
N THR A 109 4.26 27.69 12.81
CA THR A 109 5.03 28.23 13.94
C THR A 109 6.44 27.64 13.99
N GLU A 110 7.37 28.31 14.67
CA GLU A 110 8.76 27.82 14.81
C GLU A 110 8.80 26.44 15.50
N LYS A 111 7.93 26.22 16.50
CA LYS A 111 7.86 24.95 17.23
C LYS A 111 7.41 23.82 16.30
N GLU A 112 6.39 24.06 15.47
CA GLU A 112 5.89 23.09 14.49
C GLU A 112 6.96 22.76 13.44
N ARG A 113 7.61 23.77 12.88
CA ARG A 113 8.67 23.59 11.87
C ARG A 113 9.84 22.77 12.43
N LYS A 114 10.23 23.01 13.68
CA LYS A 114 11.26 22.23 14.36
C LYS A 114 10.86 20.77 14.54
N SER A 115 9.66 20.50 15.06
CA SER A 115 9.18 19.12 15.21
C SER A 115 9.06 18.39 13.87
N LEU A 116 8.58 19.08 12.82
CA LEU A 116 8.55 18.54 11.45
C LEU A 116 9.96 18.20 10.95
N ALA A 117 10.94 19.09 11.17
CA ALA A 117 12.33 18.84 10.76
C ALA A 117 12.95 17.64 11.50
N GLU A 118 12.68 17.49 12.80
CA GLU A 118 13.11 16.33 13.59
C GLU A 118 12.51 15.03 13.05
N PHE A 119 11.23 15.02 12.72
CA PHE A 119 10.58 13.88 12.08
C PHE A 119 11.16 13.55 10.70
N LEU A 120 11.38 14.56 9.85
CA LEU A 120 11.98 14.36 8.52
C LEU A 120 13.41 13.84 8.60
N LYS A 121 14.17 14.23 9.63
CA LYS A 121 15.48 13.63 9.96
C LYS A 121 15.34 12.16 10.30
N TYR A 122 14.41 11.82 11.19
CA TYR A 122 14.14 10.43 11.58
C TYR A 122 13.79 9.54 10.38
N VAL A 123 12.92 10.03 9.49
CA VAL A 123 12.56 9.31 8.25
C VAL A 123 13.81 9.08 7.39
N ASN A 124 14.63 10.11 7.20
CA ASN A 124 15.84 10.00 6.41
C ASN A 124 16.84 8.99 7.00
N ASP A 125 16.97 8.94 8.32
CA ASP A 125 17.90 8.04 9.01
C ASP A 125 17.41 6.59 9.02
N THR A 126 16.08 6.38 9.03
CA THR A 126 15.46 5.05 9.11
C THR A 126 15.11 4.45 7.75
N LYS A 127 15.22 5.21 6.66
CA LYS A 127 14.80 4.80 5.30
C LYS A 127 15.40 3.48 4.80
N SER A 128 16.60 3.11 5.24
CA SER A 128 17.28 1.87 4.83
C SER A 128 16.83 0.63 5.62
N GLY A 129 16.34 0.81 6.85
CA GLY A 129 15.85 -0.26 7.72
C GLY A 129 14.34 -0.48 7.63
N GLN A 130 13.66 0.27 6.76
CA GLN A 130 12.21 0.26 6.62
C GLN A 130 11.83 -0.22 5.22
N ASN A 131 11.25 -1.42 5.15
CA ASN A 131 10.52 -1.86 3.98
C ASN A 131 9.11 -1.28 4.03
N ALA A 132 8.96 0.06 4.00
CA ALA A 132 7.60 0.60 3.85
C ALA A 132 7.11 0.16 2.47
N SER A 133 6.11 -0.71 2.46
CA SER A 133 5.48 -1.16 1.24
C SER A 133 4.97 0.08 0.52
N LYS A 134 5.51 0.30 -0.69
CA LYS A 134 4.90 1.23 -1.60
C LYS A 134 3.50 0.70 -1.87
N GLY A 135 2.46 1.48 -1.52
CA GLY A 135 1.08 0.98 -1.52
C GLY A 135 0.60 0.40 -2.85
N TYR A 136 1.25 0.78 -3.96
CA TYR A 136 0.98 0.21 -5.28
C TYR A 136 1.42 -1.26 -5.39
N ASP A 137 2.55 -1.65 -4.78
CA ASP A 137 3.05 -3.03 -4.85
C ASP A 137 2.10 -3.99 -4.12
N THR A 138 1.61 -3.58 -2.95
CA THR A 138 0.63 -4.36 -2.18
C THR A 138 -0.73 -4.39 -2.87
N MET A 139 -1.22 -3.27 -3.42
CA MET A 139 -2.46 -3.26 -4.19
C MET A 139 -2.38 -4.15 -5.43
N LEU A 140 -1.26 -4.11 -6.16
CA LEU A 140 -1.06 -4.91 -7.36
C LEU A 140 -0.98 -6.40 -7.03
N MET A 141 -0.23 -6.77 -5.98
CA MET A 141 -0.12 -8.15 -5.52
C MET A 141 -1.48 -8.68 -5.01
N ALA A 142 -2.20 -7.87 -4.23
CA ALA A 142 -3.54 -8.22 -3.74
C ALA A 142 -4.55 -8.34 -4.88
N GLY A 143 -4.48 -7.46 -5.88
CA GLY A 143 -5.33 -7.51 -7.07
C GLY A 143 -5.10 -8.78 -7.89
N ILE A 144 -3.83 -9.11 -8.16
CA ILE A 144 -3.45 -10.35 -8.85
C ILE A 144 -3.90 -11.58 -8.05
N GLY A 145 -3.61 -11.60 -6.75
CA GLY A 145 -4.02 -12.68 -5.85
C GLY A 145 -5.54 -12.86 -5.81
N GLY A 146 -6.30 -11.77 -5.72
CA GLY A 146 -7.76 -11.78 -5.75
C GLY A 146 -8.32 -12.28 -7.07
N PHE A 147 -7.76 -11.83 -8.20
CA PHE A 147 -8.16 -12.27 -9.54
C PHE A 147 -8.00 -13.78 -9.71
N PHE A 148 -6.81 -14.32 -9.42
CA PHE A 148 -6.57 -15.75 -9.50
C PHE A 148 -7.39 -16.54 -8.48
N GLY A 149 -7.58 -16.01 -7.27
CA GLY A 149 -8.44 -16.62 -6.24
C GLY A 149 -9.89 -16.79 -6.72
N ILE A 150 -10.45 -15.78 -7.37
CA ILE A 150 -11.80 -15.84 -7.95
C ILE A 150 -11.87 -16.86 -9.08
N LEU A 151 -10.89 -16.89 -9.99
CA LEU A 151 -10.86 -17.88 -11.08
C LEU A 151 -10.80 -19.32 -10.56
N VAL A 152 -9.99 -19.56 -9.53
CA VAL A 152 -9.91 -20.86 -8.86
C VAL A 152 -11.25 -21.21 -8.23
N LEU A 153 -11.88 -20.29 -7.51
CA LEU A 153 -13.22 -20.51 -6.91
C LEU A 153 -14.27 -20.86 -7.97
N ILE A 154 -14.33 -20.11 -9.07
CA ILE A 154 -15.25 -20.39 -10.18
C ILE A 154 -14.97 -21.79 -10.75
N GLY A 155 -13.69 -22.12 -10.98
CA GLY A 155 -13.27 -23.43 -11.46
C GLY A 155 -13.70 -24.58 -10.56
N LEU A 156 -13.60 -24.41 -9.23
CA LEU A 156 -14.03 -25.42 -8.25
C LEU A 156 -15.55 -25.57 -8.20
N ILE A 157 -16.30 -24.46 -8.19
CA ILE A 157 -17.77 -24.48 -8.17
C ILE A 157 -18.31 -25.15 -9.44
N TRP A 158 -17.71 -24.85 -10.60
CA TRP A 158 -18.12 -25.44 -11.87
C TRP A 158 -17.48 -26.80 -12.19
N PHE A 159 -16.61 -27.34 -11.34
CA PHE A 159 -15.92 -28.61 -11.60
C PHE A 159 -16.89 -29.79 -11.73
N LYS A 160 -18.06 -29.72 -11.09
CA LYS A 160 -19.11 -30.76 -11.18
C LYS A 160 -20.17 -30.47 -12.25
N ARG A 161 -20.00 -29.42 -13.07
CA ARG A 161 -20.94 -29.10 -14.14
C ARG A 161 -20.88 -30.16 -15.23
N LYS A 162 -22.04 -30.59 -15.71
CA LYS A 162 -22.15 -31.56 -16.81
C LYS A 162 -21.45 -30.98 -18.04
N ARG A 163 -20.47 -31.72 -18.58
CA ARG A 163 -19.71 -31.35 -19.79
C ARG A 163 -20.47 -31.66 -21.08
N ASN A 164 -21.45 -32.55 -21.00
CA ASN A 164 -22.24 -32.97 -22.14
C ASN A 164 -23.62 -32.31 -22.08
N MET A 165 -24.17 -31.99 -23.25
CA MET A 165 -25.57 -31.57 -23.37
C MET A 165 -26.50 -32.71 -22.95
N VAL A 166 -27.68 -32.36 -22.43
CA VAL A 166 -28.66 -33.33 -21.88
C VAL A 166 -29.11 -34.37 -22.92
N LYS A 167 -29.07 -34.03 -24.22
CA LYS A 167 -29.53 -34.86 -25.35
C LYS A 167 -28.38 -35.29 -26.27
N GLU A 168 -27.18 -35.50 -25.72
CA GLU A 168 -25.98 -35.88 -26.48
C GLU A 168 -26.17 -37.18 -27.26
N ASP A 169 -26.91 -38.13 -26.70
CA ASP A 169 -27.27 -39.39 -27.35
C ASP A 169 -28.21 -39.19 -28.56
N ILE A 170 -29.16 -38.26 -28.48
CA ILE A 170 -30.08 -37.93 -29.59
C ILE A 170 -29.31 -37.24 -30.71
N PHE A 171 -28.48 -36.25 -30.37
CA PHE A 171 -27.71 -35.50 -31.36
C PHE A 171 -26.68 -36.38 -32.08
N SER A 172 -25.98 -37.26 -31.36
CA SER A 172 -25.00 -38.18 -31.96
C SER A 172 -25.64 -39.22 -32.89
N ARG A 173 -26.89 -39.62 -32.63
CA ARG A 173 -27.67 -40.45 -33.57
C ARG A 173 -28.02 -39.68 -34.83
N GLN A 174 -28.45 -38.42 -34.68
CA GLN A 174 -28.82 -37.57 -35.81
C GLN A 174 -27.61 -37.25 -36.71
N SER A 175 -26.43 -36.96 -36.12
CA SER A 175 -25.22 -36.69 -36.89
C SER A 175 -24.79 -37.92 -37.69
N LYS A 176 -24.71 -39.10 -37.05
CA LYS A 176 -24.35 -40.36 -37.72
C LYS A 176 -25.33 -40.73 -38.83
N ALA A 177 -26.63 -40.49 -38.63
CA ALA A 177 -27.64 -40.75 -39.65
C ALA A 177 -27.53 -39.81 -40.85
N TRP A 178 -27.11 -38.55 -40.62
CA TRP A 178 -26.85 -37.59 -41.69
C TRP A 178 -25.59 -37.95 -42.49
N ASP A 179 -24.51 -38.31 -41.79
CA ASP A 179 -23.24 -38.76 -42.39
C ASP A 179 -23.39 -40.06 -43.19
N ALA A 180 -24.33 -40.94 -42.81
CA ALA A 180 -24.60 -42.17 -43.55
C ALA A 180 -25.42 -41.94 -44.84
N LYS A 181 -26.04 -40.77 -44.99
CA LYS A 181 -26.93 -40.43 -46.11
C LYS A 181 -26.24 -39.60 -47.20
N HIS A 182 -25.14 -38.92 -46.88
CA HIS A 182 -24.36 -38.07 -47.80
C HIS A 182 -22.93 -38.59 -47.88
#